data_AF-A0A2T4IPQ1-F1
#
_entry.id   AF-A0A2T4IPQ1-F1
#
_cell.length_a   1.000
_cell.length_b   1.000
_cell.length_c   1.000
_cell.angle_alpha   90.00
_cell.angle_beta   90.00
_cell.angle_gamma   90.00
#
_symmetry.space_group_name_H-M   'P 1'
#
loop_
_entity.id
_entity.type
_entity.pdbx_description
1 polymer ?
#
loop_
_entity_poly.entity_id
_entity_poly.type
_entity_poly.pdbx_seq_one_letter_code
_entity_poly.pdbx_strand_id
1 'polypeptide(L)'
;MTIAQSTSVSSPALWTGRVLSAIIVLFMIFDGVIKLPPLDVVTQTMVPLGWPADANVARMLGIIGLISTALYALPRTSMLGAILLTAYLGGAIATNMRVGNPLLSHTLFGVYLGIILWGGLYLRDPRVRALIPFSR
;
A
#
# COMPACT_ATOMS: atom_id res chain seq x y z
N MET A 1 26.49 1.96 30.22
CA MET A 1 25.25 2.38 29.50
C MET A 1 25.66 2.67 28.06
N THR A 2 25.58 1.67 27.18
CA THR A 2 26.07 1.82 25.80
C THR A 2 24.99 2.53 24.99
N ILE A 3 25.25 3.78 24.62
CA ILE A 3 24.36 4.55 23.74
C ILE A 3 24.40 3.83 22.39
N ALA A 4 23.30 3.16 22.02
CA ALA A 4 23.16 2.56 20.70
C ALA A 4 23.32 3.68 19.66
N GLN A 5 24.46 3.69 18.94
CA GLN A 5 24.69 4.63 17.86
C GLN A 5 23.64 4.38 16.79
N SER A 6 22.71 5.32 16.62
CA SER A 6 21.79 5.33 15.50
C SER A 6 22.59 5.61 14.22
N THR A 7 22.94 4.56 13.48
CA THR A 7 23.57 4.71 12.16
C THR A 7 22.66 5.58 11.29
N SER A 8 23.14 6.79 10.97
CA SER A 8 22.42 7.73 10.14
C SER A 8 22.09 7.10 8.78
N VAL A 9 20.88 7.33 8.29
CA VAL A 9 20.49 6.88 6.95
C VAL A 9 21.30 7.70 5.93
N SER A 10 21.86 7.06 4.90
CA SER A 10 22.53 7.78 3.83
C SER A 10 21.52 8.61 3.02
N SER A 11 21.93 9.79 2.55
CA SER A 11 21.07 10.70 1.77
C SER A 11 20.42 10.06 0.53
N PRO A 12 21.11 9.18 -0.24
CA PRO A 12 20.50 8.48 -1.36
C PRO A 12 19.36 7.56 -0.94
N ALA A 13 19.55 6.77 0.13
CA ALA A 13 18.52 5.86 0.64
C ALA A 13 17.27 6.63 1.11
N LEU A 14 17.45 7.77 1.78
CA LEU A 14 16.33 8.64 2.17
C LEU A 14 15.53 9.12 0.96
N TRP A 15 16.20 9.56 -0.10
CA TRP A 15 15.54 10.04 -1.32
C TRP A 15 14.83 8.92 -2.06
N THR A 16 15.47 7.77 -2.26
CA THR A 16 14.84 6.59 -2.85
C THR A 16 13.59 6.20 -2.04
N GLY A 17 13.70 6.15 -0.71
CA GLY A 17 12.58 5.83 0.17
C GLY A 17 11.41 6.80 0.02
N ARG A 18 11.68 8.11 -0.09
CA ARG A 18 10.67 9.14 -0.33
C ARG A 18 10.00 9.01 -1.69
N VAL A 19 10.77 8.76 -2.75
CA VAL A 19 10.22 8.56 -4.11
C VAL A 19 9.29 7.35 -4.16
N LEU A 20 9.73 6.20 -3.62
CA LEU A 20 8.90 4.99 -3.56
C LEU A 20 7.62 5.22 -2.74
N SER A 21 7.75 5.94 -1.60
CA SER A 21 6.59 6.29 -0.78
C SER A 21 5.61 7.21 -1.53
N ALA A 22 6.12 8.19 -2.27
CA ALA A 22 5.30 9.11 -3.06
C ALA A 22 4.55 8.37 -4.18
N ILE A 23 5.21 7.43 -4.87
CA ILE A 23 4.59 6.58 -5.89
C ILE A 23 3.40 5.82 -5.31
N ILE A 24 3.57 5.17 -4.15
CA ILE A 24 2.49 4.42 -3.50
C ILE A 24 1.37 5.34 -3.03
N VAL A 25 1.69 6.48 -2.41
CA VAL A 25 0.68 7.44 -1.95
C VAL A 25 -0.14 7.96 -3.12
N LEU A 26 0.50 8.36 -4.22
CA LEU A 26 -0.20 8.87 -5.41
C LEU A 26 -1.08 7.79 -6.04
N PHE A 27 -0.54 6.57 -6.22
CA PHE A 27 -1.30 5.46 -6.75
C PHE A 27 -2.53 5.14 -5.89
N MET A 28 -2.35 5.04 -4.57
CA MET A 28 -3.44 4.70 -3.66
C MET A 28 -4.47 5.82 -3.51
N ILE A 29 -4.05 7.08 -3.57
CA ILE A 29 -4.99 8.22 -3.63
C ILE A 29 -5.83 8.11 -4.89
N PHE A 30 -5.21 7.89 -6.05
CA PHE A 30 -5.95 7.70 -7.29
C PHE A 30 -6.93 6.52 -7.20
N ASP A 31 -6.44 5.33 -6.79
CA ASP A 31 -7.24 4.11 -6.61
C ASP A 31 -8.45 4.30 -5.68
N GLY A 32 -8.25 5.02 -4.56
CA GLY A 32 -9.29 5.27 -3.58
C GLY A 32 -10.29 6.34 -4.02
N VAL A 33 -9.82 7.44 -4.61
CA VAL A 33 -10.66 8.58 -5.01
C VAL A 33 -11.63 8.19 -6.12
N ILE A 34 -11.19 7.42 -7.13
CA ILE A 34 -12.08 7.01 -8.23
C ILE A 34 -13.25 6.14 -7.75
N LYS A 35 -13.11 5.48 -6.58
CA LYS A 35 -14.17 4.64 -5.98
C LYS A 35 -15.22 5.43 -5.18
N LEU A 36 -15.00 6.73 -4.91
CA LEU A 36 -15.93 7.55 -4.12
C LEU A 36 -17.19 7.98 -4.91
N PRO A 37 -17.06 8.55 -6.13
CA PRO A 37 -18.21 8.81 -6.99
C PRO A 37 -18.81 7.50 -7.53
N PRO A 38 -20.12 7.47 -7.84
CA PRO A 38 -20.78 6.30 -8.42
C PRO A 38 -20.44 6.19 -9.91
N LEU A 39 -19.19 5.83 -10.23
CA LEU A 39 -18.73 5.67 -11.60
C LEU A 39 -19.03 4.26 -12.12
N ASP A 40 -19.71 4.19 -13.26
CA ASP A 40 -20.05 2.91 -13.91
C ASP A 40 -18.82 2.05 -14.21
N VAL A 41 -17.69 2.67 -14.59
CA VAL A 41 -16.44 1.93 -14.84
C VAL A 41 -15.94 1.19 -13.59
N VAL A 42 -16.20 1.71 -12.39
CA VAL A 42 -15.81 1.06 -11.13
C VAL A 42 -16.76 -0.09 -10.82
N THR A 43 -18.06 0.13 -10.89
CA THR A 43 -19.05 -0.92 -10.58
C THR A 43 -19.03 -2.05 -11.60
N GLN A 44 -18.84 -1.76 -12.88
CA GLN A 44 -18.71 -2.77 -13.94
C GLN A 44 -17.45 -3.62 -13.82
N THR A 45 -16.34 -3.04 -13.33
CA THR A 45 -15.10 -3.81 -13.09
C THR A 45 -15.16 -4.65 -11.82
N MET A 46 -16.07 -4.37 -10.89
CA MET A 46 -16.29 -5.18 -9.68
C MET A 46 -17.02 -6.50 -9.95
N VAL A 47 -17.95 -6.53 -10.93
CA VAL A 47 -18.72 -7.73 -11.28
C VAL A 47 -17.83 -8.92 -11.66
N PRO A 48 -16.86 -8.82 -12.59
CA PRO A 48 -16.00 -9.94 -12.94
C PRO A 48 -15.05 -10.34 -11.79
N LEU A 49 -14.83 -9.46 -10.81
CA LEU A 49 -14.09 -9.77 -9.58
C LEU A 49 -14.97 -10.53 -8.54
N GLY A 50 -16.23 -10.78 -8.87
CA GLY A 50 -17.17 -11.50 -8.01
C GLY A 50 -17.68 -10.66 -6.83
N TRP A 51 -17.66 -9.33 -6.98
CA TRP A 51 -18.28 -8.36 -6.07
C TRP A 51 -19.57 -7.80 -6.68
N PRO A 52 -20.55 -7.37 -5.87
CA PRO A 52 -21.75 -6.74 -6.39
C PRO A 52 -21.42 -5.40 -7.07
N ALA A 53 -22.19 -5.04 -8.10
CA ALA A 53 -22.15 -3.72 -8.75
C ALA A 53 -22.79 -2.64 -7.86
N ASP A 54 -22.36 -2.55 -6.60
CA ASP A 54 -22.88 -1.62 -5.60
C ASP A 54 -21.87 -0.51 -5.33
N ALA A 55 -22.26 0.73 -5.63
CA ALA A 55 -21.44 1.92 -5.40
C ALA A 55 -21.08 2.12 -3.92
N ASN A 56 -21.90 1.64 -2.97
CA ASN A 56 -21.59 1.74 -1.55
C ASN A 56 -20.45 0.81 -1.15
N VAL A 57 -20.39 -0.40 -1.73
CA VAL A 57 -19.27 -1.32 -1.53
C VAL A 57 -17.98 -0.72 -2.10
N ALA A 58 -18.04 -0.18 -3.31
CA ALA A 58 -16.90 0.53 -3.93
C ALA A 58 -16.41 1.68 -3.03
N ARG A 59 -17.34 2.53 -2.57
CA ARG A 59 -17.04 3.68 -1.71
C ARG A 59 -16.41 3.25 -0.40
N MET A 60 -16.89 2.17 0.22
CA MET A 60 -16.31 1.66 1.47
C MET A 60 -14.87 1.21 1.26
N LEU A 61 -14.58 0.47 0.18
CA LEU A 61 -13.21 0.08 -0.19
C LEU A 61 -12.32 1.31 -0.43
N GLY A 62 -12.84 2.31 -1.15
CA GLY A 62 -12.16 3.59 -1.37
C GLY A 62 -11.81 4.31 -0.08
N ILE A 63 -12.76 4.42 0.87
CA ILE A 63 -12.55 5.06 2.17
C ILE A 63 -11.49 4.32 2.99
N ILE A 64 -11.57 2.98 3.07
CA ILE A 64 -10.58 2.16 3.79
C ILE A 64 -9.18 2.37 3.20
N GLY A 65 -9.06 2.33 1.87
CA GLY A 65 -7.82 2.57 1.15
C GLY A 65 -7.26 3.97 1.43
N LEU A 66 -8.10 5.01 1.36
CA LEU A 66 -7.69 6.40 1.58
C LEU A 66 -7.28 6.68 3.02
N ILE A 67 -7.99 6.15 4.02
CA ILE A 67 -7.60 6.29 5.44
C ILE A 67 -6.24 5.62 5.68
N SER A 68 -6.07 4.40 5.17
CA SER A 68 -4.80 3.65 5.28
C SER A 68 -3.65 4.41 4.60
N THR A 69 -3.93 5.03 3.46
CA THR A 69 -2.97 5.86 2.71
C THR A 69 -2.61 7.14 3.43
N ALA A 70 -3.59 7.83 4.02
CA ALA A 70 -3.35 9.03 4.82
C ALA A 70 -2.45 8.70 6.03
N LEU A 71 -2.75 7.60 6.73
CA LEU A 71 -1.90 7.12 7.82
C LEU A 71 -0.49 6.79 7.35
N TYR A 72 -0.33 6.20 6.16
CA TYR A 72 0.98 5.87 5.58
C TYR A 72 1.79 7.13 5.22
N ALA A 73 1.12 8.13 4.63
CA ALA A 73 1.72 9.37 4.18
C ALA A 73 2.25 10.22 5.35
N LEU A 74 1.57 10.18 6.50
CA LEU A 74 2.00 10.91 7.71
C LEU A 74 3.20 10.19 8.37
N PRO A 75 4.37 10.85 8.54
CA PRO A 75 5.57 10.19 9.09
C PRO A 75 5.34 9.52 10.45
N ARG A 76 4.53 10.13 11.32
CA ARG A 76 4.25 9.66 12.68
C ARG A 76 3.43 8.36 12.71
N THR A 77 2.61 8.12 11.69
CA THR A 77 1.70 6.98 11.59
C THR A 77 2.05 6.02 10.47
N SER A 78 3.17 6.29 9.77
CA SER A 78 3.52 5.60 8.52
C SER A 78 3.61 4.08 8.64
N MET A 79 4.12 3.57 9.77
CA MET A 79 4.14 2.14 10.06
C MET A 79 2.73 1.53 10.15
N LEU A 80 1.81 2.18 10.86
CA LEU A 80 0.42 1.72 10.97
C LEU A 80 -0.27 1.73 9.59
N GLY A 81 -0.08 2.81 8.82
CA GLY A 81 -0.59 2.90 7.46
C GLY A 81 -0.05 1.78 6.56
N ALA A 82 1.25 1.44 6.66
CA ALA A 82 1.85 0.34 5.91
C ALA A 82 1.22 -1.01 6.26
N ILE A 83 0.96 -1.27 7.54
CA ILE A 83 0.28 -2.49 8.01
C ILE A 83 -1.14 -2.57 7.43
N LEU A 84 -1.92 -1.49 7.54
CA LEU A 84 -3.29 -1.45 7.03
C LEU A 84 -3.34 -1.61 5.51
N LEU A 85 -2.44 -0.94 4.77
CA LEU A 85 -2.31 -1.11 3.33
C LEU A 85 -1.90 -2.54 2.95
N THR A 86 -1.06 -3.21 3.75
CA THR A 86 -0.71 -4.61 3.52
C THR A 86 -1.93 -5.52 3.62
N ALA A 87 -2.79 -5.31 4.64
CA ALA A 87 -4.04 -6.04 4.78
C ALA A 87 -5.00 -5.76 3.60
N TYR A 88 -5.14 -4.49 3.21
CA TYR A 88 -5.97 -4.07 2.06
C TYR A 88 -5.50 -4.70 0.75
N LEU A 89 -4.20 -4.64 0.46
CA LEU A 89 -3.60 -5.26 -0.73
C LEU A 89 -3.71 -6.79 -0.70
N GLY A 90 -3.63 -7.43 0.47
CA GLY A 90 -3.89 -8.86 0.65
C GLY A 90 -5.31 -9.25 0.19
N GLY A 91 -6.31 -8.44 0.52
CA GLY A 91 -7.68 -8.63 0.04
C GLY A 91 -7.82 -8.50 -1.48
N ALA A 92 -7.08 -7.56 -2.09
CA ALA A 92 -7.03 -7.42 -3.55
C ALA A 92 -6.38 -8.63 -4.24
N ILE A 93 -5.28 -9.15 -3.68
CA ILE A 93 -4.62 -10.37 -4.15
C ILE A 93 -5.61 -11.55 -4.08
N ALA A 94 -6.22 -11.77 -2.92
CA ALA A 94 -7.18 -12.86 -2.72
C ALA A 94 -8.39 -12.77 -3.66
N THR A 95 -8.91 -11.56 -3.91
CA THR A 95 -10.01 -11.31 -4.86
C THR A 95 -9.61 -11.73 -6.28
N ASN A 96 -8.44 -11.32 -6.75
CA ASN A 96 -7.96 -11.67 -8.09
C ASN A 96 -7.66 -13.18 -8.22
N MET A 97 -7.07 -13.79 -7.19
CA MET A 97 -6.82 -15.24 -7.17
C MET A 97 -8.11 -16.04 -7.24
N ARG A 98 -9.15 -15.63 -6.49
CA ARG A 98 -10.45 -16.31 -6.45
C ARG A 98 -11.09 -16.44 -7.84
N VAL A 99 -10.97 -15.41 -8.68
CA VAL A 99 -11.58 -15.38 -10.01
C VAL A 99 -10.64 -15.90 -11.10
N GLY A 100 -9.47 -16.44 -10.74
CA GLY A 100 -8.52 -17.03 -11.68
C GLY A 100 -7.81 -16.01 -12.58
N ASN A 101 -7.70 -14.74 -12.14
CA ASN A 101 -7.01 -13.71 -12.92
C ASN A 101 -5.51 -14.04 -13.09
N PRO A 102 -4.88 -13.59 -14.21
CA PRO A 102 -3.50 -13.95 -14.50
C PRO A 102 -2.53 -13.56 -13.38
N LEU A 103 -1.61 -14.48 -13.05
CA LEU A 103 -0.74 -14.38 -11.89
C LEU A 103 0.12 -13.11 -11.89
N LEU A 104 0.87 -12.87 -12.96
CA LEU A 104 1.88 -11.80 -13.01
C LEU A 104 1.28 -10.40 -13.15
N SER A 105 0.10 -10.26 -13.78
CA SER A 105 -0.46 -8.94 -14.09
C SER A 105 -1.48 -8.43 -13.07
N HIS A 106 -2.37 -9.30 -12.58
CA HIS A 106 -3.47 -8.89 -11.70
C HIS A 106 -3.26 -9.36 -10.27
N THR A 107 -2.91 -10.63 -10.10
CA THR A 107 -2.79 -11.25 -8.79
C THR A 107 -1.57 -10.74 -8.02
N LEU A 108 -0.38 -10.74 -8.63
CA LEU A 108 0.85 -10.29 -7.98
C LEU A 108 1.02 -8.77 -7.96
N PHE A 109 0.12 -8.02 -8.61
CA PHE A 109 0.20 -6.56 -8.62
C PHE A 109 0.19 -5.98 -7.19
N GLY A 110 -0.64 -6.52 -6.30
CA GLY A 110 -0.65 -6.13 -4.88
C GLY A 110 0.65 -6.46 -4.15
N VAL A 111 1.36 -7.53 -4.54
CA VAL A 111 2.67 -7.89 -3.99
C VAL A 111 3.73 -6.86 -4.41
N TYR A 112 3.74 -6.46 -5.67
CA TYR A 112 4.66 -5.43 -6.17
C TYR A 112 4.46 -4.10 -5.42
N LEU A 113 3.21 -3.69 -5.22
CA LEU A 113 2.89 -2.51 -4.42
C LEU A 113 3.34 -2.66 -2.97
N GLY A 114 3.14 -3.83 -2.36
CA GLY A 114 3.60 -4.14 -1.00
C GLY A 114 5.12 -4.03 -0.87
N ILE A 115 5.89 -4.54 -1.83
CA ILE A 115 7.35 -4.43 -1.86
C ILE A 115 7.79 -2.96 -1.94
N ILE A 116 7.17 -2.16 -2.82
CA ILE A 116 7.49 -0.74 -2.96
C ILE A 116 7.12 0.04 -1.69
N LEU A 117 5.94 -0.24 -1.11
CA LEU A 117 5.43 0.34 0.13
C LEU A 117 6.39 0.14 1.31
N TRP A 118 6.77 -1.11 1.57
CA TRP A 118 7.65 -1.49 2.67
C TRP A 118 9.11 -1.14 2.38
N GLY A 119 9.58 -1.30 1.15
CA GLY A 119 10.92 -0.90 0.73
C GLY A 119 11.12 0.61 0.87
N GLY A 120 10.14 1.40 0.44
CA GLY A 120 10.15 2.86 0.62
C GLY A 120 10.23 3.28 2.08
N LEU A 121 9.46 2.61 2.95
CA LEU A 121 9.46 2.87 4.38
C LEU A 121 10.76 2.41 5.06
N TYR A 122 11.24 1.21 4.73
CA TYR A 122 12.49 0.65 5.23
C TYR A 122 13.68 1.56 4.92
N LEU A 123 13.75 2.11 3.71
CA LEU A 123 14.83 3.00 3.31
C LEU A 123 14.82 4.36 4.02
N ARG A 124 13.65 4.84 4.48
CA ARG A 124 13.52 6.18 5.09
C ARG A 124 13.33 6.21 6.61
N ASP A 125 12.92 5.11 7.24
CA ASP A 125 12.68 5.05 8.69
C ASP A 125 13.64 4.07 9.41
N PRO A 126 14.58 4.58 10.22
CA PRO A 126 15.46 3.75 11.04
C PRO A 126 14.73 2.78 11.98
N ARG A 127 13.54 3.14 12.46
CA ARG A 127 12.75 2.29 13.37
C ARG A 127 12.29 1.01 12.69
N VAL A 128 11.90 1.12 11.42
CA VAL A 128 11.48 -0.04 10.62
C VAL A 128 12.69 -0.94 10.32
N ARG A 129 13.85 -0.36 10.02
CA ARG A 129 15.09 -1.14 9.84
C ARG A 129 15.53 -1.89 11.09
N ALA A 130 15.29 -1.31 12.27
CA ALA A 130 15.58 -1.98 13.53
C ALA A 130 14.66 -3.19 13.80
N LEU A 131 13.42 -3.16 13.29
CA LEU A 131 12.45 -4.27 13.44
C LEU A 131 12.69 -5.41 12.44
N ILE A 132 13.22 -5.12 11.25
CA ILE A 132 13.49 -6.09 10.19
C ILE A 132 14.99 -6.05 9.86
N PRO A 133 15.86 -6.57 10.74
CA PRO A 133 17.29 -6.56 10.48
C PRO A 133 17.61 -7.54 9.34
N PHE A 134 18.12 -7.04 8.23
CA PHE A 134 18.83 -7.90 7.27
C PHE A 134 20.23 -8.16 7.83
N SER A 135 20.51 -9.42 8.19
CA SER A 135 21.88 -9.86 8.44
C SER A 135 22.69 -9.65 7.16
N ARG A 136 23.87 -9.04 7.30
CA ARG A 136 24.89 -9.07 6.24
C ARG A 136 25.47 -10.48 6.12
#